data_AF-A0A5K7ZZQ9-F1
#
_entry.id   AF-A0A5K7ZZQ9-F1
#
_cell.length_a   1.000
_cell.length_b   1.000
_cell.length_c   1.000
_cell.angle_alpha   90.00
_cell.angle_beta   90.00
_cell.angle_gamma   90.00
#
_symmetry.space_group_name_H-M   'P 1'
#
loop_
_entity.id
_entity.type
_entity.pdbx_description
1 polymer ?
#
loop_
_entity_poly.entity_id
_entity_poly.type
_entity_poly.pdbx_seq_one_letter_code
_entity_poly.pdbx_strand_id
1 'polypeptide(L)'
;MAVLSKGRVSKMMLEILLDLPAGTKSLKDNVALRLGMVGQLSTTREINAAWNETKKKAAKLHPDRFILDDRGILHWNDGSVKILDKTISSANFIKLNELADTHNCNVNSMVSKLISLYKKNKVK
;
A
#
# COMPACT_ATOMS: atom_id res chain seq x y z
N MET A 1 14.21 21.94 17.77
CA MET A 1 12.92 22.62 17.95
C MET A 1 12.09 22.35 16.71
N ALA A 2 10.86 21.83 16.85
CA ALA A 2 9.97 21.66 15.71
C ALA A 2 9.47 23.04 15.25
N VAL A 3 9.64 23.39 13.98
CA VAL A 3 9.18 24.68 13.43
C VAL A 3 7.66 24.79 13.46
N LEU A 4 6.95 23.66 13.39
CA LEU A 4 5.50 23.57 13.44
C LEU A 4 5.05 22.32 14.20
N SER A 5 3.83 22.34 14.73
CA SER A 5 3.24 21.16 15.35
C SER A 5 3.01 20.05 14.32
N LYS A 6 3.17 18.79 14.76
CA LYS A 6 2.95 17.59 13.92
C LYS A 6 1.63 17.64 13.13
N GLY A 7 0.55 18.12 13.77
CA GLY A 7 -0.76 18.23 13.13
C GLY A 7 -0.79 19.24 11.98
N ARG A 8 -0.09 20.37 12.11
CA ARG A 8 0.03 21.36 11.02
C ARG A 8 0.85 20.81 9.86
N VAL A 9 1.98 20.16 10.14
CA VAL A 9 2.81 19.51 9.11
C VAL A 9 2.02 18.41 8.40
N SER A 10 1.29 17.57 9.13
CA SER A 10 0.43 16.53 8.54
C SER A 10 -0.66 17.10 7.63
N LYS A 11 -1.24 18.25 7.99
CA LYS A 11 -2.24 18.91 7.14
C LYS A 11 -1.62 19.41 5.82
N MET A 12 -0.46 20.08 5.89
CA MET A 12 0.26 20.51 4.69
C MET A 12 0.65 19.33 3.80
N MET A 13 1.16 18.25 4.42
CA MET A 13 1.50 17.03 3.70
C MET A 13 0.28 16.43 2.96
N LEU A 14 -0.91 16.51 3.56
CA LEU A 14 -2.14 16.03 2.93
C LEU A 14 -2.56 16.90 1.74
N GLU A 15 -2.49 18.22 1.89
CA GLU A 15 -2.80 19.17 0.80
C GLU A 15 -1.86 18.94 -0.39
N ILE A 16 -0.55 18.88 -0.15
CA ILE A 16 0.45 18.58 -1.18
C ILE A 16 0.17 17.22 -1.84
N LEU A 17 -0.18 16.21 -1.04
CA LEU A 17 -0.48 14.87 -1.55
C LEU A 17 -1.68 14.86 -2.49
N LEU A 18 -2.69 15.70 -2.25
CA LEU A 18 -3.89 15.82 -3.09
C LEU A 18 -3.62 16.53 -4.41
N ASP A 19 -2.62 17.42 -4.43
CA ASP A 19 -2.18 18.15 -5.62
C ASP A 19 -1.23 17.33 -6.51
N LEU A 20 -0.73 16.18 -6.02
CA LEU A 20 0.13 15.31 -6.82
C LEU A 20 -0.67 14.65 -7.96
N PRO A 21 -0.07 14.52 -9.16
CA PRO A 21 -0.71 13.78 -10.24
C PRO A 21 -0.82 12.29 -9.89
N ALA A 22 -1.91 11.67 -10.36
CA ALA A 22 -2.14 10.24 -10.19
C ALA A 22 -0.96 9.42 -10.75
N GLY A 23 -0.61 8.33 -10.06
CA GLY A 23 0.51 7.47 -10.44
C GLY A 23 1.89 7.99 -10.01
N THR A 24 1.99 9.11 -9.29
CA THR A 24 3.26 9.59 -8.71
C THR A 24 3.87 8.53 -7.78
N LYS A 25 5.10 8.11 -8.09
CA LYS A 25 5.88 7.17 -7.28
C LYS A 25 6.52 7.88 -6.09
N SER A 26 6.91 7.13 -5.06
CA SER A 26 7.61 7.67 -3.88
C SER A 26 6.88 8.86 -3.26
N LEU A 27 5.59 8.68 -2.96
CA LEU A 27 4.69 9.72 -2.46
C LEU A 27 5.29 10.51 -1.28
N LYS A 28 5.89 9.80 -0.33
CA LYS A 28 6.51 10.41 0.85
C LYS A 28 7.60 11.40 0.48
N ASP A 29 8.50 11.01 -0.42
CA ASP A 29 9.68 11.81 -0.76
C ASP A 29 9.26 13.03 -1.60
N ASN A 30 8.30 12.84 -2.50
CA ASN A 30 7.69 13.94 -3.24
C ASN A 30 6.99 14.95 -2.33
N VAL A 31 6.21 14.48 -1.36
CA VAL A 31 5.55 15.34 -0.38
C VAL A 31 6.58 16.04 0.50
N ALA A 32 7.60 15.34 0.99
CA ALA A 32 8.65 15.90 1.83
C ALA A 32 9.46 16.98 1.11
N LEU A 33 9.77 16.79 -0.18
CA LEU A 33 10.47 17.77 -1.00
C LEU A 33 9.62 19.03 -1.22
N ARG A 34 8.30 18.87 -1.43
CA ARG A 34 7.36 19.97 -1.65
C ARG A 34 6.96 20.72 -0.37
N LEU A 35 7.34 20.24 0.82
CA LEU A 35 7.23 21.01 2.07
C LEU A 35 8.22 22.19 2.13
N GLY A 36 9.21 22.22 1.24
CA GLY A 36 10.18 23.31 1.15
C GLY A 36 10.89 23.57 2.48
N MET A 37 10.86 24.83 2.93
CA MET A 37 11.55 25.28 4.15
C MET A 37 11.06 24.58 5.42
N VAL A 38 9.77 24.17 5.48
CA VAL A 38 9.25 23.37 6.60
C VAL A 38 9.90 21.99 6.62
N GLY A 39 10.07 21.37 5.45
CA GLY A 39 10.76 20.09 5.34
C GLY A 39 12.24 20.19 5.73
N GLN A 40 12.92 21.27 5.31
CA GLN A 40 14.34 21.49 5.61
C GLN A 40 14.63 21.74 7.10
N LEU A 41 13.71 22.42 7.80
CA LEU A 41 13.87 22.74 9.22
C LEU A 41 13.30 21.66 10.15
N SER A 42 12.54 20.71 9.62
CA SER A 42 12.03 19.57 10.37
C SER A 42 13.04 18.43 10.42
N THR A 43 13.08 17.74 11.56
CA THR A 43 13.87 16.51 11.67
C THR A 43 13.22 15.36 10.91
N THR A 44 14.03 14.37 10.50
CA THR A 44 13.53 13.14 9.87
C THR A 44 12.47 12.44 10.73
N ARG A 45 12.60 12.50 12.06
CA ARG A 45 11.62 11.93 13.00
C ARG A 45 10.27 12.64 12.92
N GLU A 46 10.27 13.97 12.85
CA GLU A 46 9.05 14.78 12.75
C GLU A 46 8.33 14.54 11.41
N ILE A 47 9.08 14.52 10.30
CA ILE A 47 8.56 14.21 8.98
C ILE A 47 7.93 12.81 8.96
N ASN A 48 8.61 11.81 9.52
CA ASN A 48 8.09 10.45 9.58
C ASN A 48 6.80 10.34 10.41
N ALA A 49 6.74 11.03 11.55
CA ALA A 49 5.56 11.05 12.40
C ALA A 49 4.37 11.73 11.72
N ALA A 50 4.59 12.88 11.08
CA ALA A 50 3.57 13.59 10.31
C ALA A 50 3.11 12.77 9.09
N TRP A 51 4.03 12.10 8.40
CA TRP A 51 3.71 11.24 7.25
C TRP A 51 2.83 10.05 7.64
N ASN A 52 3.10 9.40 8.77
CA ASN A 52 2.28 8.28 9.25
C ASN A 52 0.84 8.70 9.55
N GLU A 53 0.63 9.92 10.05
CA GLU A 53 -0.70 10.48 10.26
C GLU A 53 -1.38 10.85 8.93
N THR A 54 -0.61 11.44 8.01
CA THR A 54 -1.07 11.86 6.68
C THR A 54 -1.58 10.67 5.87
N LYS A 55 -0.83 9.56 5.80
CA LYS A 55 -1.24 8.37 5.05
C LYS A 55 -2.58 7.79 5.53
N LYS A 56 -2.77 7.72 6.84
CA LYS A 56 -4.03 7.23 7.44
C LYS A 56 -5.20 8.16 7.10
N LYS A 57 -4.98 9.48 7.16
CA LYS A 57 -5.99 10.48 6.79
C LYS A 57 -6.32 10.43 5.31
N ALA A 58 -5.32 10.35 4.43
CA ALA A 58 -5.50 10.28 2.99
C ALA A 58 -6.34 9.07 2.56
N ALA A 59 -6.00 7.87 3.05
CA ALA A 59 -6.75 6.66 2.76
C ALA A 59 -8.19 6.67 3.32
N LYS A 60 -8.41 7.36 4.46
CA LYS A 60 -9.74 7.48 5.07
C LYS A 60 -10.63 8.51 4.37
N LEU A 61 -10.07 9.66 3.99
CA LEU A 61 -10.82 10.78 3.42
C LEU A 61 -11.00 10.65 1.89
N HIS A 62 -10.06 10.00 1.21
CA HIS A 62 -10.04 9.84 -0.24
C HIS A 62 -9.75 8.39 -0.65
N PRO A 63 -10.63 7.43 -0.27
CA PRO A 63 -10.46 6.02 -0.61
C PRO A 63 -10.55 5.74 -2.12
N ASP A 64 -11.17 6.65 -2.87
CA ASP A 64 -11.23 6.66 -4.34
C ASP A 64 -9.87 6.93 -4.98
N ARG A 65 -8.98 7.67 -4.30
CA ARG A 65 -7.66 8.06 -4.82
C ARG A 65 -6.51 7.31 -4.18
N PHE A 66 -6.62 6.95 -2.92
CA PHE A 66 -5.52 6.36 -2.17
C PHE A 66 -5.92 5.07 -1.49
N ILE A 67 -4.97 4.13 -1.48
CA ILE A 67 -5.10 2.87 -0.77
C ILE A 67 -3.89 2.66 0.13
N LEU A 68 -4.13 2.19 1.35
CA LEU A 68 -3.08 1.88 2.31
C LEU A 68 -2.86 0.37 2.33
N ASP A 69 -1.67 -0.08 1.96
CA ASP A 69 -1.23 -1.47 2.12
C ASP A 69 -1.05 -1.78 3.62
N ASP A 70 -1.31 -3.02 4.02
CA ASP A 70 -1.00 -3.61 5.33
C ASP A 70 0.44 -3.37 5.83
N ARG A 71 1.43 -3.16 4.94
CA ARG A 71 2.80 -2.75 5.29
C ARG A 71 2.88 -1.29 5.73
N GLY A 72 1.76 -0.57 5.74
CA GLY A 72 1.66 0.85 6.06
C GLY A 72 2.18 1.76 4.95
N ILE A 73 2.25 1.27 3.70
CA ILE A 73 2.67 2.04 2.52
C ILE A 73 1.42 2.59 1.84
N LEU A 74 1.43 3.89 1.53
CA LEU A 74 0.33 4.53 0.80
C LEU A 74 0.60 4.43 -0.69
N HIS A 75 -0.43 4.07 -1.43
CA HIS A 75 -0.43 3.91 -2.87
C HIS A 75 -1.57 4.70 -3.51
N TRP A 76 -1.45 4.98 -4.81
CA TRP A 76 -2.58 5.41 -5.61
C TRP A 76 -3.55 4.26 -5.82
N ASN A 77 -4.84 4.55 -5.80
CA ASN A 77 -5.91 3.64 -6.18
C ASN A 77 -6.17 3.74 -7.69
N ASP A 78 -5.12 3.58 -8.50
CA ASP A 78 -5.15 3.64 -9.96
C ASP A 78 -5.24 2.24 -10.61
N GLY A 79 -5.50 1.21 -9.80
CA GLY A 79 -5.53 -0.20 -10.23
C GLY A 79 -4.15 -0.80 -10.49
N SER A 80 -3.05 -0.04 -10.37
CA SER A 80 -1.68 -0.57 -10.51
C SER A 80 -1.27 -1.40 -9.29
N VAL A 81 -1.87 -1.12 -8.13
CA VAL A 81 -1.58 -1.80 -6.87
C VAL A 81 -2.59 -2.91 -6.62
N LYS A 82 -2.14 -4.15 -6.84
CA LYS A 82 -2.86 -5.35 -6.39
C LYS A 82 -2.50 -5.59 -4.94
N ILE A 83 -3.36 -5.13 -4.02
CA ILE A 83 -3.26 -5.58 -2.63
C ILE A 83 -3.49 -7.08 -2.63
N LEU A 84 -2.47 -7.83 -2.23
CA LEU A 84 -2.56 -9.27 -2.08
C LEU A 84 -3.48 -9.53 -0.90
N ASP A 85 -4.59 -10.23 -1.15
CA ASP A 85 -5.41 -10.77 -0.09
C ASP A 85 -4.57 -11.81 0.67
N LYS A 86 -4.14 -11.45 1.89
CA LYS A 86 -3.26 -12.30 2.72
C LYS A 86 -4.04 -13.37 3.46
N THR A 87 -5.35 -13.26 3.50
CA THR A 87 -6.21 -14.15 4.26
C THR A 87 -7.12 -14.88 3.30
N ILE A 88 -6.75 -16.11 2.95
CA ILE A 88 -7.72 -17.02 2.38
C ILE A 88 -8.79 -17.30 3.44
N SER A 89 -10.07 -17.10 3.11
CA SER A 89 -11.14 -17.44 4.03
C SER A 89 -11.08 -18.94 4.36
N SER A 90 -11.46 -19.33 5.58
CA SER A 90 -11.43 -20.75 5.99
C SER A 90 -12.22 -21.65 5.03
N ALA A 91 -13.33 -21.16 4.49
CA ALA A 91 -14.13 -21.86 3.49
C ALA A 91 -13.36 -22.10 2.18
N ASN A 92 -12.59 -21.12 1.71
CA ASN A 92 -11.75 -21.28 0.53
C ASN A 92 -10.55 -22.18 0.79
N PHE A 93 -10.01 -22.17 2.01
CA PHE A 93 -8.93 -23.07 2.41
C PHE A 93 -9.38 -24.54 2.48
N ILE A 94 -10.60 -24.81 2.98
CA ILE A 94 -11.18 -26.17 2.98
C ILE A 94 -11.31 -26.68 1.54
N LYS A 95 -11.92 -25.88 0.64
CA LYS A 95 -12.03 -26.23 -0.79
C LYS A 95 -10.67 -26.50 -1.44
N LEU A 96 -9.64 -25.76 -1.05
CA LEU A 96 -8.28 -25.94 -1.56
C LEU A 96 -7.65 -27.26 -1.06
N ASN A 97 -7.94 -27.67 0.18
CA ASN A 97 -7.53 -28.97 0.71
C ASN A 97 -8.26 -30.11 -0.01
N GLU A 98 -9.58 -30.01 -0.20
CA GLU A 98 -10.36 -31.01 -0.95
C GLU A 98 -9.81 -31.23 -2.37
N LEU A 99 -9.43 -30.12 -3.04
CA LEU A 99 -8.76 -30.16 -4.34
C LEU A 99 -7.40 -30.83 -4.27
N ALA A 100 -6.61 -30.54 -3.24
CA ALA A 100 -5.29 -31.11 -3.04
C ALA A 100 -5.36 -32.62 -2.78
N ASP A 101 -6.33 -33.06 -1.96
CA ASP A 101 -6.64 -34.46 -1.65
C ASP A 101 -7.08 -35.22 -2.90
N THR A 102 -7.95 -34.63 -3.73
CA THR A 102 -8.38 -35.22 -5.02
C THR A 102 -7.19 -35.50 -5.95
N HIS A 103 -6.16 -34.65 -5.89
CA HIS A 103 -4.93 -34.79 -6.67
C HIS A 103 -3.77 -35.46 -5.90
N ASN A 104 -4.08 -36.06 -4.74
CA ASN A 104 -3.14 -36.75 -3.85
C ASN A 104 -1.86 -35.94 -3.60
N CYS A 105 -2.00 -34.65 -3.30
CA CYS A 105 -0.89 -33.76 -3.02
C CYS A 105 -1.25 -32.79 -1.90
N ASN A 106 -0.26 -32.15 -1.29
CA ASN A 106 -0.53 -31.12 -0.30
C ASN A 106 -0.89 -29.78 -0.97
N VAL A 107 -1.53 -28.89 -0.20
CA VAL A 107 -1.95 -27.56 -0.66
C VAL A 107 -0.79 -26.76 -1.26
N ASN A 108 0.41 -26.82 -0.68
CA ASN A 108 1.58 -26.11 -1.19
C ASN A 108 1.96 -26.58 -2.61
N SER A 109 1.90 -27.88 -2.85
CA SER A 109 2.15 -28.50 -4.16
C SER A 109 1.04 -28.16 -5.15
N MET A 110 -0.21 -28.14 -4.70
CA MET A 110 -1.35 -27.72 -5.50
C MET A 110 -1.22 -26.26 -5.97
N VAL A 111 -0.94 -25.33 -5.06
CA VAL A 111 -0.71 -23.91 -5.37
C VAL A 111 0.47 -23.74 -6.34
N SER A 112 1.56 -24.49 -6.13
CA SER A 112 2.73 -24.46 -7.02
C SER A 112 2.39 -24.92 -8.44
N LYS A 113 1.58 -25.98 -8.58
CA LYS A 113 1.09 -26.48 -9.88
C LYS A 113 0.20 -25.44 -10.57
N LEU A 114 -0.76 -24.85 -9.84
CA LEU A 114 -1.65 -23.81 -10.36
C LEU A 114 -0.87 -22.58 -10.89
N ILE A 115 0.11 -22.10 -10.11
CA ILE A 115 0.98 -20.99 -10.54
C ILE A 115 1.78 -21.35 -11.79
N SER A 116 2.33 -22.58 -11.84
CA SER A 116 3.10 -23.06 -12.99
C SER A 116 2.27 -23.12 -14.27
N LEU A 117 1.05 -23.69 -14.19
CA LEU A 117 0.11 -23.75 -15.31
C LEU A 117 -0.31 -22.35 -15.79
N TYR A 118 -0.63 -21.46 -14.84
CA TYR A 118 -1.00 -20.08 -15.17
C TYR A 118 0.14 -19.34 -15.89
N LYS A 119 1.39 -19.47 -15.40
CA LYS A 119 2.57 -18.89 -16.05
C LYS A 119 2.77 -19.44 -17.46
N LYS A 120 2.60 -20.75 -17.67
CA LYS A 120 2.72 -21.36 -19.00
C LYS A 120 1.65 -20.87 -19.98
N ASN A 121 0.41 -20.68 -19.51
CA ASN A 121 -0.68 -20.18 -20.35
C ASN A 121 -0.58 -18.68 -20.66
N LYS A 122 0.11 -17.90 -19.82
CA LYS A 122 0.35 -16.47 -20.07
C LYS A 122 1.44 -16.17 -21.10
N VAL A 123 2.20 -17.20 -21.51
CA VAL A 123 3.30 -17.13 -22.48
C VAL A 123 2.86 -17.61 -23.88
N LYS A 124 1.57 -17.92 -24.05
CA LYS A 124 0.93 -18.08 -25.36
C LYS A 124 0.06 -16.86 -25.65
#